data_AF-A0A2A5XAQ4-F1
#
_entry.id   AF-A0A2A5XAQ4-F1
#
_cell.length_a   1.000
_cell.length_b   1.000
_cell.length_c   1.000
_cell.angle_alpha   90.00
_cell.angle_beta   90.00
_cell.angle_gamma   90.00
#
_symmetry.space_group_name_H-M   'P 1'
#
loop_
_entity.id
_entity.type
_entity.pdbx_description
1 polymer ?
#
loop_
_entity_poly.entity_id
_entity_poly.type
_entity_poly.pdbx_seq_one_letter_code
_entity_poly.pdbx_strand_id
1 'polypeptide(L)'
;MKKSEIKLIVGLDEKNIPEKIEWVAEDSLSQNLKETKSISLSLWDEEKKNTLRIDLWTKDMKTDDMKKFYVDCLGGLGQSILNSTGDEFMSKETNKLCDKLIDYIKNKSD
;
A
#
# COMPACT_ATOMS: atom_id res chain seq x y z
N MET A 1 -15.01 -2.10 -24.41
CA MET A 1 -14.23 -1.76 -23.20
C MET A 1 -13.25 -2.90 -22.93
N LYS A 2 -11.97 -2.58 -22.71
CA LYS A 2 -11.01 -3.54 -22.20
C LYS A 2 -11.31 -3.78 -20.71
N LYS A 3 -11.29 -5.04 -20.28
CA LYS A 3 -11.26 -5.42 -18.87
C LYS A 3 -9.85 -5.94 -18.56
N SER A 4 -9.37 -5.65 -17.36
CA SER A 4 -8.12 -6.19 -16.83
C SER A 4 -8.35 -6.51 -15.37
N GLU A 5 -7.99 -7.71 -14.95
CA GLU A 5 -8.19 -8.19 -13.59
C GLU A 5 -6.90 -8.11 -12.77
N ILE A 6 -7.07 -7.78 -11.48
CA ILE A 6 -6.05 -7.94 -10.46
C ILE A 6 -6.56 -9.00 -9.49
N LYS A 7 -5.83 -10.10 -9.36
CA LYS A 7 -6.16 -11.19 -8.45
C LYS A 7 -5.23 -11.16 -7.25
N LEU A 8 -5.81 -11.10 -6.05
CA LEU A 8 -5.12 -11.20 -4.77
C LEU A 8 -5.52 -12.52 -4.10
N ILE A 9 -4.54 -13.30 -3.65
CA ILE A 9 -4.74 -14.57 -2.93
C ILE A 9 -4.05 -14.44 -1.59
N VAL A 10 -4.81 -14.57 -0.51
CA VAL A 10 -4.32 -14.46 0.87
C VAL A 10 -4.48 -15.81 1.55
N GLY A 11 -3.36 -16.47 1.82
CA GLY A 11 -3.32 -17.67 2.66
C GLY A 11 -3.31 -17.27 4.13
N LEU A 12 -4.27 -17.78 4.89
CA LEU A 12 -4.44 -17.51 6.31
C LEU A 12 -4.11 -18.74 7.15
N ASP A 13 -3.63 -18.52 8.38
CA ASP A 13 -3.48 -19.58 9.38
C ASP A 13 -4.81 -19.91 10.10
N GLU A 14 -4.76 -20.83 11.05
CA GLU A 14 -5.91 -21.23 11.90
C GLU A 14 -6.51 -20.08 12.73
N LYS A 15 -5.79 -18.97 12.89
CA LYS A 15 -6.22 -17.77 13.61
C LYS A 15 -6.58 -16.61 12.68
N ASN A 16 -6.71 -16.87 11.37
CA ASN A 16 -6.97 -15.88 10.32
C ASN A 16 -5.87 -14.80 10.16
N ILE A 17 -4.62 -15.14 10.48
CA ILE A 17 -3.46 -14.27 10.27
C ILE A 17 -2.83 -14.59 8.90
N PRO A 18 -2.54 -13.59 8.04
CA PRO A 18 -1.90 -13.83 6.75
C PRO A 18 -0.52 -14.49 6.88
N GLU A 19 -0.35 -15.65 6.24
CA GLU A 19 0.93 -16.35 6.12
C GLU A 19 1.59 -16.12 4.77
N LYS A 20 0.77 -16.06 3.71
CA LYS A 20 1.24 -15.90 2.33
C LYS A 20 0.31 -14.96 1.58
N ILE A 21 0.88 -14.02 0.84
CA ILE A 21 0.12 -13.15 -0.05
C ILE A 21 0.70 -13.28 -1.46
N GLU A 22 -0.17 -13.61 -2.41
CA GLU A 22 0.17 -13.74 -3.82
C GLU A 22 -0.72 -12.82 -4.65
N TRP A 23 -0.16 -12.25 -5.72
CA TRP A 23 -0.92 -11.39 -6.62
C TRP A 23 -0.50 -11.55 -8.07
N VAL A 24 -1.42 -11.24 -8.98
CA VAL A 24 -1.16 -11.12 -10.42
C VAL A 24 -2.09 -10.05 -11.01
N ALA A 25 -1.62 -9.35 -12.03
CA ALA A 25 -2.42 -8.45 -12.83
C ALA A 25 -2.34 -8.87 -14.30
N GLU A 26 -3.49 -8.96 -14.97
CA GLU A 26 -3.56 -9.42 -16.37
C GLU A 26 -2.78 -8.51 -17.33
N ASP A 27 -2.68 -7.22 -17.02
CA ASP A 27 -1.92 -6.26 -17.82
C ASP A 27 -0.41 -6.25 -17.51
N SER A 28 0.06 -7.12 -16.63
CA SER A 28 1.48 -7.23 -16.33
C SER A 28 2.22 -8.13 -17.33
N LEU A 29 3.53 -7.86 -17.52
CA LEU A 29 4.39 -8.61 -18.44
C LEU A 29 4.50 -10.11 -18.13
N SER A 30 4.08 -10.54 -16.94
CA SER A 30 4.15 -11.92 -16.46
C SER A 30 2.82 -12.33 -15.83
N GLN A 31 2.21 -13.38 -16.35
CA GLN A 31 0.94 -13.93 -15.85
C GLN A 31 1.12 -14.88 -14.65
N ASN A 32 2.33 -14.95 -14.09
CA ASN A 32 2.61 -15.79 -12.93
C ASN A 32 2.22 -15.06 -11.65
N LEU A 33 1.69 -15.80 -10.68
CA LEU A 33 1.50 -15.31 -9.32
C LEU A 33 2.85 -14.87 -8.74
N LYS A 34 2.88 -13.66 -8.17
CA LYS A 34 4.03 -13.09 -7.47
C LYS A 34 3.72 -13.03 -5.99
N GLU A 35 4.70 -13.44 -5.18
CA GLU A 35 4.61 -13.30 -3.74
C GLU A 35 4.92 -11.86 -3.32
N THR A 36 4.19 -11.38 -2.31
CA THR A 36 4.48 -10.12 -1.61
C THR A 36 4.31 -10.32 -0.12
N LYS A 37 4.99 -9.51 0.68
CA LYS A 37 4.84 -9.50 2.14
C LYS A 37 3.77 -8.54 2.64
N SER A 38 3.30 -7.61 1.80
CA SER A 38 2.26 -6.67 2.17
C SER A 38 1.43 -6.18 0.99
N ILE A 39 0.21 -5.76 1.29
CA ILE A 39 -0.72 -5.06 0.40
C ILE A 39 -1.45 -4.00 1.22
N SER A 40 -1.63 -2.81 0.65
CA SER A 40 -2.54 -1.77 1.15
C SER A 40 -3.47 -1.37 0.02
N LEU A 41 -4.78 -1.65 0.18
CA LEU A 41 -5.82 -1.32 -0.79
C LEU A 41 -6.78 -0.29 -0.20
N SER A 42 -7.07 0.74 -0.97
CA SER A 42 -8.07 1.76 -0.64
C SER A 42 -9.14 1.81 -1.73
N LEU A 43 -10.40 1.74 -1.33
CA LEU A 43 -11.55 1.76 -2.23
C LEU A 43 -12.46 2.92 -1.81
N TRP A 44 -12.88 3.75 -2.77
CA TRP A 44 -13.87 4.78 -2.51
C TRP A 44 -15.27 4.16 -2.53
N ASP A 45 -15.99 4.28 -1.43
CA ASP A 45 -17.41 3.95 -1.34
C ASP A 45 -18.23 5.21 -1.62
N GLU A 46 -18.80 5.27 -2.82
CA GLU A 46 -19.56 6.42 -3.29
C GLU A 46 -20.89 6.60 -2.54
N GLU A 47 -21.49 5.51 -2.05
CA GLU A 47 -22.75 5.55 -1.31
C GLU A 47 -22.53 6.13 0.09
N LYS A 48 -21.46 5.71 0.75
CA LYS A 48 -21.13 6.15 2.12
C LYS A 48 -20.21 7.37 2.17
N LYS A 49 -19.70 7.82 1.02
CA LYS A 49 -18.76 8.94 0.90
C LYS A 49 -17.55 8.78 1.81
N ASN A 50 -16.98 7.58 1.83
CA ASN A 50 -15.80 7.27 2.64
C ASN A 50 -14.83 6.33 1.92
N THR A 51 -13.68 6.08 2.55
CA THR A 51 -12.67 5.15 2.05
C THR A 51 -12.73 3.86 2.84
N LEU A 52 -12.98 2.74 2.16
CA LEU A 52 -12.78 1.40 2.69
C LEU A 52 -11.31 1.03 2.53
N ARG A 53 -10.75 0.35 3.54
CA ARG A 53 -9.33 0.04 3.57
C ARG A 53 -9.07 -1.40 3.98
N ILE A 54 -8.12 -2.02 3.28
CA ILE A 54 -7.59 -3.34 3.60
C ILE A 54 -6.08 -3.23 3.63
N ASP A 55 -5.48 -3.37 4.81
CA ASP A 55 -4.03 -3.46 4.99
C ASP A 55 -3.69 -4.87 5.48
N LEU A 56 -2.86 -5.57 4.72
CA LEU A 56 -2.42 -6.92 5.04
C LEU A 56 -0.90 -7.00 4.98
N TRP A 57 -0.33 -7.80 5.87
CA TRP A 57 1.07 -8.16 5.88
C TRP A 57 1.24 -9.59 6.35
N THR A 58 2.27 -10.27 5.83
CA THR A 58 2.66 -11.60 6.28
C THR A 58 3.34 -11.51 7.65
N LYS A 59 3.23 -12.58 8.45
CA LYS A 59 3.82 -12.65 9.80
C LYS A 59 5.33 -12.39 9.84
N ASP A 60 6.04 -12.67 8.76
CA ASP A 60 7.49 -12.58 8.65
C ASP A 60 7.98 -11.21 8.13
N MET A 61 7.07 -10.27 7.87
CA MET A 61 7.45 -8.90 7.54
C MET A 61 7.95 -8.18 8.80
N LYS A 62 9.17 -7.65 8.76
CA LYS A 62 9.73 -6.91 9.89
C LYS A 62 8.95 -5.62 10.11
N THR A 63 8.74 -5.26 11.38
CA THR A 63 7.97 -4.05 11.73
C THR A 63 8.59 -2.78 11.13
N ASP A 64 9.91 -2.70 11.00
CA ASP A 64 10.54 -1.54 10.37
C ASP A 64 10.29 -1.47 8.85
N ASP A 65 10.19 -2.61 8.18
CA ASP A 65 9.80 -2.66 6.77
C ASP A 65 8.32 -2.28 6.61
N MET A 66 7.46 -2.65 7.56
CA MET A 66 6.05 -2.20 7.57
C MET A 66 5.93 -0.69 7.72
N LYS A 67 6.72 -0.08 8.61
CA LYS A 67 6.76 1.39 8.77
C LYS A 67 7.21 2.07 7.47
N LYS A 68 8.27 1.57 6.84
CA LYS A 68 8.76 2.07 5.54
C LYS A 68 7.71 1.93 4.45
N PHE A 69 7.04 0.77 4.37
CA PHE A 69 5.95 0.54 3.43
C PHE A 69 4.84 1.60 3.54
N TYR A 70 4.42 1.96 4.77
CA TYR A 70 3.43 3.02 4.94
C TYR A 70 3.92 4.41 4.53
N VAL A 71 5.19 4.73 4.79
CA VAL A 71 5.78 5.98 4.32
C VAL A 71 5.79 6.03 2.79
N ASP A 72 6.19 4.95 2.13
CA ASP A 72 6.19 4.85 0.67
C ASP A 72 4.77 5.00 0.11
N CYS A 73 3.77 4.38 0.74
CA CYS A 73 2.36 4.57 0.38
C CYS A 73 1.93 6.04 0.50
N LEU A 74 2.29 6.72 1.60
CA LEU A 74 1.98 8.14 1.79
C LEU A 74 2.62 9.02 0.72
N GLY A 75 3.89 8.78 0.38
CA GLY A 75 4.57 9.49 -0.70
C GLY A 75 3.89 9.28 -2.06
N GLY A 76 3.51 8.03 -2.35
CA GLY A 76 2.72 7.69 -3.54
C GLY A 76 1.38 8.43 -3.59
N LEU A 77 0.66 8.51 -2.47
CA LEU A 77 -0.58 9.30 -2.36
C LEU A 77 -0.31 10.80 -2.56
N GLY A 78 0.77 11.34 -2.01
CA GLY A 78 1.19 12.73 -2.23
C GLY A 78 1.39 13.04 -3.71
N GLN A 79 1.98 12.11 -4.47
CA GLN A 79 2.13 12.24 -5.91
C GLN A 79 0.80 12.10 -6.66
N SER A 80 -0.06 11.15 -6.25
CA SER A 80 -1.40 10.98 -6.84
C SER A 80 -2.27 12.21 -6.62
N ILE A 81 -2.23 12.84 -5.44
CA ILE A 81 -2.94 14.09 -5.16
C ILE A 81 -2.55 15.16 -6.17
N LEU A 82 -1.25 15.38 -6.38
CA LEU A 82 -0.76 16.35 -7.36
C LEU A 82 -1.25 16.01 -8.77
N ASN A 83 -1.07 14.76 -9.22
CA ASN A 83 -1.39 14.36 -10.59
C ASN A 83 -2.89 14.36 -10.88
N SER A 84 -3.72 14.02 -9.90
CA SER A 84 -5.17 13.88 -10.08
C SER A 84 -5.94 15.16 -9.81
N THR A 85 -5.43 16.05 -8.94
CA THR A 85 -6.17 17.25 -8.50
C THR A 85 -5.44 18.56 -8.81
N GLY A 86 -4.12 18.51 -9.05
CA GLY A 86 -3.29 19.70 -9.18
C GLY A 86 -2.97 20.39 -7.86
N ASP A 87 -3.35 19.82 -6.70
CA ASP A 87 -3.11 20.44 -5.40
C ASP A 87 -1.64 20.29 -4.95
N GLU A 88 -0.85 21.30 -5.27
CA GLU A 88 0.57 21.39 -4.89
C GLU A 88 0.77 21.50 -3.37
N PHE A 89 -0.16 22.13 -2.65
CA PHE A 89 -0.03 22.33 -1.22
C PHE A 89 -0.15 21.00 -0.48
N MET A 90 -1.20 20.23 -0.77
CA MET A 90 -1.41 18.91 -0.16
C MET A 90 -0.27 17.95 -0.51
N SER A 91 0.21 17.95 -1.75
CA SER A 91 1.36 17.14 -2.15
C SER A 91 2.62 17.50 -1.37
N LYS A 92 2.93 18.79 -1.27
CA LYS A 92 4.11 19.30 -0.55
C LYS A 92 4.06 18.95 0.93
N GLU A 93 2.92 19.12 1.59
CA GLU A 93 2.79 18.79 3.01
C GLU A 93 2.88 17.27 3.25
N THR A 94 2.34 16.46 2.34
CA THR A 94 2.47 14.99 2.40
C THR A 94 3.93 14.57 2.29
N ASN A 95 4.69 15.16 1.36
CA ASN A 95 6.13 14.86 1.20
C ASN A 95 6.93 15.27 2.44
N LYS A 96 6.68 16.46 3.01
CA LYS A 96 7.31 16.88 4.28
C LYS A 96 7.01 15.93 5.43
N LEU A 97 5.79 15.38 5.49
CA LEU A 97 5.43 14.38 6.49
C LEU A 97 6.25 13.09 6.27
N CYS A 98 6.38 12.64 5.02
CA CYS A 98 7.21 11.47 4.70
C CYS A 98 8.66 11.68 5.15
N ASP A 99 9.28 12.83 4.86
CA ASP A 99 10.64 13.16 5.29
C ASP A 99 10.79 13.04 6.82
N LYS A 100 9.87 13.65 7.57
CA LYS A 100 9.85 13.58 9.04
C LYS A 100 9.73 12.15 9.56
N LEU A 101 8.89 11.32 8.94
CA LEU A 101 8.69 9.93 9.35
C LEU A 101 9.92 9.08 9.04
N ILE A 102 10.58 9.29 7.89
CA ILE A 102 11.84 8.61 7.54
C ILE A 102 12.92 8.95 8.55
N ASP A 103 13.10 10.23 8.87
CA ASP A 103 14.10 10.67 9.84
C ASP A 103 13.81 10.09 11.23
N TYR A 104 12.53 10.05 11.65
CA TYR A 104 12.14 9.40 12.89
C TYR A 104 12.49 7.91 12.90
N ILE A 105 12.23 7.18 11.81
CA ILE A 105 12.56 5.75 11.70
C ILE A 105 14.07 5.55 11.81
N LYS A 106 14.88 6.33 11.09
CA LYS A 106 16.35 6.25 11.12
C LYS A 106 16.92 6.48 12.53
N ASN A 107 16.39 7.46 13.25
CA ASN A 107 16.87 7.84 14.59
C ASN A 107 16.37 6.91 15.72
N LYS A 108 15.55 5.91 15.40
CA LYS A 108 15.01 4.92 16.34
C LYS A 108 15.53 3.51 16.08
N SER A 109 16.34 3.31 15.04
CA SER A 109 16.91 2.01 14.65
C SER A 109 18.20 1.66 15.41
N ASP A 110 18.38 2.19 16.63
CA ASP A 110 19.43 1.78 17.58
C ASP A 110 19.02 0.53 18.37
#